data_AF-A0A7W7LIN9-F1
#
_entry.id   AF-A0A7W7LIN9-F1
#
_cell.length_a   1.000
_cell.length_b   1.000
_cell.length_c   1.000
_cell.angle_alpha   90.00
_cell.angle_beta   90.00
_cell.angle_gamma   90.00
#
_symmetry.space_group_name_H-M   'P 1'
#
loop_
_entity.id
_entity.type
_entity.pdbx_description
1 polymer ?
#
loop_
_entity_poly.entity_id
_entity_poly.type
_entity_poly.pdbx_seq_one_letter_code
_entity_poly.pdbx_strand_id
1 'polypeptide(L)'
;MLHTVLRRRAGGESVEQIQSDLIIPTGKRKGQNPSVASIYRALAEHAKREAYPEAITAAHADFAAMNNGAVPEPHSQAEALKSR
;
A
#
# COMPACT_ATOMS: atom_id res chain seq x y z
N MET A 1 1.39 -6.36 -11.60
CA MET A 1 0.17 -7.08 -11.20
C MET A 1 -1.07 -6.18 -11.29
N LEU A 2 -1.17 -5.07 -10.54
CA LEU A 2 -2.36 -4.21 -10.56
C LEU A 2 -2.76 -3.71 -11.96
N HIS A 3 -1.79 -3.31 -12.80
CA HIS A 3 -2.05 -2.94 -14.19
C HIS A 3 -2.76 -4.05 -14.99
N THR A 4 -2.43 -5.31 -14.72
CA THR A 4 -2.99 -6.49 -15.39
C THR A 4 -4.44 -6.69 -14.97
N VAL A 5 -4.73 -6.50 -13.67
CA VAL A 5 -6.08 -6.53 -13.11
C VAL A 5 -6.96 -5.48 -13.77
N LEU A 6 -6.48 -4.24 -13.86
CA LEU A 6 -7.23 -3.13 -14.46
C LEU A 6 -7.58 -3.41 -15.92
N ARG A 7 -6.62 -3.90 -16.72
CA ARG A 7 -6.85 -4.24 -18.13
C ARG A 7 -7.92 -5.33 -18.31
N ARG A 8 -7.81 -6.41 -17.54
CA ARG A 8 -8.76 -7.55 -17.62
C ARG A 8 -10.16 -7.18 -17.14
N ARG A 9 -10.24 -6.35 -16.09
CA ARG A 9 -11.50 -5.76 -15.60
C ARG A 9 -12.16 -4.85 -16.64
N ALA A 10 -11.37 -4.05 -17.36
CA ALA A 10 -11.89 -3.23 -18.46
C ALA A 10 -12.45 -4.09 -19.61
N GLY A 11 -11.94 -5.31 -19.77
CA GLY A 11 -12.49 -6.34 -20.68
C GLY A 11 -13.73 -7.08 -20.14
N GLY A 12 -14.24 -6.73 -18.96
CA GLY A 12 -15.44 -7.33 -18.36
C GLY A 12 -15.19 -8.56 -17.47
N GLU A 13 -13.94 -8.97 -17.27
CA GLU A 13 -13.63 -10.14 -16.42
C GLU A 13 -13.86 -9.84 -14.93
N SER A 14 -14.41 -10.79 -14.17
CA SER A 14 -14.60 -10.65 -12.72
C SER A 14 -13.29 -10.84 -11.95
N VAL A 15 -13.22 -10.38 -10.69
CA VAL A 15 -12.01 -10.52 -9.86
C VAL A 15 -11.70 -11.99 -9.57
N GLU A 16 -12.74 -12.80 -9.41
CA GLU A 16 -12.68 -14.23 -9.15
C GLU A 16 -12.15 -14.98 -10.37
N GLN A 17 -12.55 -14.56 -11.58
CA GLN A 17 -12.08 -15.15 -12.83
C GLN A 17 -10.60 -14.86 -13.11
N ILE A 18 -10.13 -13.66 -12.78
CA ILE A 18 -8.74 -13.28 -13.04
C ILE A 18 -7.77 -13.75 -11.95
N GLN A 19 -8.25 -14.10 -10.74
CA GLN A 19 -7.41 -14.38 -9.58
C GLN A 19 -6.39 -15.49 -9.85
N SER A 20 -6.80 -16.57 -10.51
CA SER A 20 -5.97 -17.75 -10.76
C SER A 20 -4.75 -17.46 -11.63
N ASP A 21 -4.84 -16.42 -12.45
CA ASP A 21 -3.83 -16.10 -13.47
C ASP A 21 -2.89 -14.98 -12.98
N LEU A 22 -3.23 -14.35 -11.86
CA LEU A 22 -2.43 -13.27 -11.29
C LEU A 22 -1.37 -13.86 -10.37
N ILE A 23 -0.12 -13.85 -10.82
CA ILE A 23 1.00 -14.32 -9.99
C ILE A 23 1.66 -13.16 -9.26
N ILE A 24 1.95 -13.35 -7.97
CA ILE A 24 2.76 -12.42 -7.18
C ILE A 24 4.23 -12.59 -7.61
N PRO A 25 4.89 -11.55 -8.17
CA PRO A 25 6.24 -11.68 -8.70
C PRO A 25 7.33 -11.60 -7.61
N THR A 26 7.02 -11.02 -6.44
CA THR A 26 7.99 -10.67 -5.40
C THR A 26 7.42 -10.84 -3.98
N GLY A 27 8.30 -10.91 -2.97
CA GLY A 27 7.92 -10.98 -1.56
C GLY A 27 7.56 -12.38 -1.06
N LYS A 28 7.04 -12.47 0.17
CA LYS A 28 6.78 -13.74 0.88
C LYS A 28 5.81 -14.69 0.14
N ARG A 29 4.94 -14.16 -0.70
CA ARG A 29 3.91 -14.92 -1.45
C ARG A 29 4.31 -15.12 -2.93
N LYS A 30 5.60 -14.98 -3.27
CA LYS A 30 6.09 -15.12 -4.64
C LYS A 30 5.61 -16.44 -5.28
N GLY A 31 5.16 -16.37 -6.53
CA GLY A 31 4.67 -17.52 -7.29
C GLY A 31 3.26 -17.97 -6.90
N GLN A 32 2.64 -17.36 -5.89
CA GLN A 32 1.27 -17.65 -5.48
C GLN A 32 0.30 -16.61 -6.04
N ASN A 33 -0.96 -17.02 -6.15
CA ASN A 33 -2.05 -16.12 -6.50
C ASN A 33 -2.42 -15.24 -5.29
N PRO A 34 -2.69 -13.94 -5.50
CA PRO A 34 -3.14 -13.06 -4.44
C PRO A 34 -4.54 -13.44 -3.99
N SER A 35 -4.87 -13.10 -2.75
CA SER A 35 -6.24 -13.23 -2.27
C SER A 35 -7.16 -12.23 -2.97
N VAL A 36 -8.42 -12.62 -3.15
CA VAL A 36 -9.48 -11.76 -3.69
C VAL A 36 -9.59 -10.43 -2.92
N ALA A 37 -9.53 -10.49 -1.59
CA ALA A 37 -9.54 -9.30 -0.74
C ALA A 37 -8.37 -8.34 -1.03
N SER A 38 -7.18 -8.88 -1.29
CA SER A 38 -6.00 -8.07 -1.65
C SER A 38 -6.19 -7.38 -3.01
N ILE A 39 -6.83 -8.05 -3.97
CA ILE A 39 -7.14 -7.47 -5.29
C ILE A 39 -8.13 -6.31 -5.12
N TYR A 40 -9.23 -6.51 -4.38
CA TYR A 40 -10.21 -5.46 -4.14
C TYR A 40 -9.60 -4.26 -3.40
N ARG A 41 -8.74 -4.50 -2.41
CA ARG A 41 -8.03 -3.40 -1.73
C ARG A 41 -7.17 -2.59 -2.70
N ALA A 42 -6.40 -3.27 -3.55
CA ALA A 42 -5.55 -2.60 -4.54
C ALA A 42 -6.38 -1.80 -5.57
N LEU A 43 -7.54 -2.31 -5.98
CA LEU A 43 -8.48 -1.57 -6.85
C LEU A 43 -9.06 -0.34 -6.16
N ALA A 44 -9.46 -0.45 -4.90
CA ALA A 44 -9.99 0.67 -4.12
C ALA A 44 -8.92 1.74 -3.87
N GLU A 45 -7.70 1.34 -3.55
CA GLU A 45 -6.55 2.26 -3.45
C GLU A 45 -6.32 2.97 -4.77
N HIS A 46 -6.27 2.25 -5.89
CA HIS A 46 -6.12 2.85 -7.22
C HIS A 46 -7.21 3.88 -7.52
N ALA A 47 -8.48 3.54 -7.28
CA ALA A 47 -9.59 4.46 -7.49
C ALA A 47 -9.46 5.75 -6.66
N LYS A 48 -9.03 5.63 -5.39
CA LYS A 48 -8.74 6.81 -4.55
C LYS A 48 -7.59 7.65 -5.12
N ARG A 49 -6.56 7.00 -5.68
CA ARG A 49 -5.42 7.72 -6.28
C ARG A 49 -5.80 8.51 -7.51
N GLU A 50 -6.63 7.93 -8.37
CA GLU A 50 -7.14 8.60 -9.57
C GLU A 50 -8.10 9.75 -9.22
N ALA A 51 -8.93 9.58 -8.17
CA ALA A 51 -9.92 10.57 -7.78
C ALA A 51 -9.33 11.79 -7.06
N TYR A 52 -8.21 11.62 -6.34
CA TYR A 52 -7.63 12.67 -5.49
C TYR A 52 -6.10 12.75 -5.64
N PRO A 53 -5.58 13.07 -6.83
CA PRO A 53 -4.15 13.12 -7.07
C PRO A 53 -3.47 14.21 -6.21
N GLU A 54 -4.12 15.37 -6.05
CA GLU A 54 -3.62 16.47 -5.22
C GLU A 54 -3.51 16.12 -3.74
N ALA A 55 -4.47 15.36 -3.20
CA ALA A 55 -4.44 14.92 -1.81
C ALA A 55 -3.24 13.98 -1.53
N ILE A 56 -2.86 13.17 -2.52
CA ILE A 56 -1.69 12.29 -2.42
C ILE A 56 -0.40 13.08 -2.48
N THR A 57 -0.31 14.04 -3.41
CA THR A 57 0.85 14.93 -3.51
C THR A 57 1.05 15.71 -2.22
N ALA A 58 -0.02 16.26 -1.65
CA ALA A 58 0.02 16.96 -0.37
C ALA A 58 0.47 16.02 0.77
N ALA A 59 -0.12 14.83 0.90
CA ALA A 59 0.27 13.87 1.92
C ALA A 59 1.75 13.44 1.80
N HIS A 60 2.28 13.28 0.58
CA HIS A 60 3.70 13.01 0.36
C HIS A 60 4.59 14.19 0.78
N ALA A 61 4.18 15.43 0.47
CA ALA A 61 4.90 16.63 0.88
C ALA A 61 4.92 16.78 2.41
N ASP A 62 3.78 16.58 3.06
CA ASP A 62 3.64 16.62 4.52
C ASP A 62 4.51 15.56 5.19
N PHE A 63 4.48 14.32 4.68
CA PHE A 63 5.33 13.25 5.20
C PHE A 63 6.82 13.55 5.04
N ALA A 64 7.24 14.08 3.89
CA ALA A 64 8.63 14.49 3.66
C ALA A 64 9.04 15.63 4.62
N ALA A 65 8.17 16.59 4.88
CA ALA A 65 8.40 17.66 5.85
C ALA A 65 8.54 17.12 7.28
N MET A 66 7.71 16.14 7.69
CA MET A 66 7.83 15.48 9.00
C MET A 66 9.15 14.72 9.14
N ASN A 67 9.62 14.03 8.10
CA ASN A 67 10.86 13.24 8.13
C ASN A 67 12.14 14.10 8.09
N ASN A 68 12.01 15.40 7.79
CA ASN A 68 13.11 16.38 7.90
C ASN A 68 13.22 17.00 9.31
N GLY A 69 12.26 16.75 10.19
CA GLY A 69 12.40 16.99 11.62
C GLY A 69 13.08 15.79 12.28
N ALA A 70 14.04 16.03 13.18
CA ALA A 70 14.72 14.97 13.93
C ALA A 70 13.69 13.97 14.48
N VAL A 71 13.83 12.70 14.11
CA VAL A 71 13.02 11.61 14.66
C VAL A 71 13.18 11.70 16.18
N PRO A 72 12.10 11.86 16.96
CA PRO A 72 12.24 11.85 18.41
C PRO A 72 12.85 10.50 18.79
N GLU A 73 14.01 10.56 19.43
CA GLU A 73 14.74 9.39 19.92
C GLU A 73 13.75 8.48 20.66
N PRO A 74 13.74 7.17 20.39
CA PRO A 74 12.92 6.27 21.18
C PRO A 74 13.32 6.46 22.65
N HIS A 75 12.35 6.79 23.53
CA HIS A 75 12.62 6.93 24.95
C HIS A 75 13.29 5.67 25.46
N SER A 76 14.62 5.75 25.65
CA SER A 76 15.39 4.64 26.17
C SER A 76 14.95 4.42 27.62
N GLN A 77 14.77 3.17 28.03
CA GLN A 77 14.37 2.81 29.41
C GLN A 77 15.33 3.37 30.48
N ALA A 78 16.51 3.85 30.10
CA ALA A 78 17.47 4.52 30.97
C ALA A 78 16.96 5.87 31.53
N GLU A 79 16.07 6.58 30.83
CA GLU A 79 15.49 7.84 31.35
C GLU A 79 14.41 7.58 32.42
N ALA A 80 13.69 6.46 32.35
CA ALA A 80 12.65 6.10 33.32
C ALA A 80 13.19 5.76 34.72
N LEU A 81 14.49 5.39 34.82
CA LEU A 81 15.13 5.02 36.08
C LEU A 81 15.77 6.21 36.82
N LYS A 82 15.81 7.41 36.22
CA LYS A 82 16.40 8.62 36.85
C LYS A 82 15.39 9.50 37.59
N SER A 83 14.08 9.21 37.50
CA SER A 83 13.03 9.97 38.19
C SER A 83 12.50 9.28 39.45
N ARG A 84 13.36 8.55 40.18
CA ARG A 84 12.97 7.88 41.44
C ARG A 84 13.90 8.22 42.58
#